data_AF-I2GN73-F1
#
_entry.id   AF-I2GN73-F1
#
_cell.length_a   1.000
_cell.length_b   1.000
_cell.length_c   1.000
_cell.angle_alpha   90.00
_cell.angle_beta   90.00
_cell.angle_gamma   90.00
#
_symmetry.space_group_name_H-M   'P 1'
#
loop_
_entity.id
_entity.type
_entity.pdbx_description
1 polymer ?
#
loop_
_entity_poly.entity_id
_entity_poly.type
_entity_poly.pdbx_seq_one_letter_code
_entity_poly.pdbx_strand_id
1 'polypeptide(L)'
;MNTLFRPARRTAYAQSQAQPAILFPAMTPQTQWVGEAAQRPRPARRPALSAQQLLDVELGLFLVSQLLPTASPDALPSLLNESNGSFLERRTWTPRQHKLLNRGRALLAHIQQPNVWHALLDAYANTPDRLQAYDISTDRSRFKEKQVGFFRNRILMLKQTVG
;
A
#
# COMPACT_ATOMS: atom_id res chain seq x y z
N MET A 1 -57.33 -57.90 -29.71
CA MET A 1 -57.58 -56.59 -30.36
C MET A 1 -56.39 -56.35 -31.29
N ASN A 2 -56.42 -56.99 -32.45
CA ASN A 2 -56.98 -56.50 -33.72
C ASN A 2 -55.98 -55.62 -34.49
N THR A 3 -55.67 -56.18 -35.65
CA THR A 3 -54.84 -55.79 -36.79
C THR A 3 -55.28 -54.49 -37.48
N LEU A 4 -54.50 -54.13 -38.51
CA LEU A 4 -54.78 -53.20 -39.63
C LEU A 4 -54.17 -51.80 -39.38
N PHE A 5 -53.35 -51.21 -40.25
CA PHE A 5 -53.47 -51.07 -41.70
C PHE A 5 -52.10 -50.80 -42.35
N ARG A 6 -51.83 -51.41 -43.50
CA ARG A 6 -50.89 -50.96 -44.54
C ARG A 6 -51.76 -50.61 -45.76
N PRO A 7 -51.55 -49.50 -46.48
CA PRO A 7 -50.85 -49.57 -47.77
C PRO A 7 -50.05 -48.28 -48.09
N ALA A 8 -48.84 -48.39 -48.65
CA ALA A 8 -48.50 -48.37 -50.08
C ALA A 8 -48.67 -47.02 -50.79
N ARG A 9 -47.57 -46.47 -51.33
CA ARG A 9 -47.41 -46.17 -52.77
C ARG A 9 -45.98 -45.74 -53.11
N ARG A 10 -45.36 -46.51 -54.01
CA ARG A 10 -44.28 -46.10 -54.93
C ARG A 10 -44.82 -44.93 -55.77
N THR A 11 -44.03 -44.02 -56.33
CA THR A 11 -43.16 -44.23 -57.51
C THR A 11 -42.43 -42.90 -57.82
N ALA A 12 -41.29 -43.02 -58.53
CA ALA A 12 -40.38 -42.05 -59.16
C ALA A 12 -40.96 -40.70 -59.62
N TYR A 13 -40.20 -39.61 -59.81
CA TYR A 13 -39.08 -39.35 -60.74
C TYR A 13 -38.33 -38.07 -60.30
N ALA A 14 -37.00 -38.04 -60.24
CA ALA A 14 -36.05 -37.59 -61.28
C ALA A 14 -35.55 -36.14 -61.12
N GLN A 15 -34.22 -36.03 -61.18
CA GLN A 15 -33.39 -34.93 -61.71
C GLN A 15 -33.06 -33.69 -60.89
N SER A 16 -31.75 -33.41 -60.92
CA SER A 16 -31.08 -32.10 -60.86
C SER A 16 -31.01 -31.48 -59.46
N GLN A 17 -29.90 -30.95 -58.96
CA GLN A 17 -28.66 -30.47 -59.57
C GLN A 17 -27.69 -30.14 -58.41
N ALA A 18 -26.40 -30.10 -58.73
CA ALA A 18 -25.35 -29.37 -58.02
C ALA A 18 -25.04 -29.76 -56.56
N GLN A 19 -23.97 -30.53 -56.41
CA GLN A 19 -23.11 -30.50 -55.23
C GLN A 19 -22.50 -29.10 -55.08
N PRO A 20 -22.36 -28.60 -53.85
CA PRO A 20 -21.07 -28.05 -53.46
C PRO A 20 -20.43 -28.97 -52.41
N ALA A 21 -19.20 -29.36 -52.70
CA ALA A 21 -18.32 -30.04 -51.78
C ALA A 21 -18.14 -29.18 -50.51
N ILE A 22 -18.75 -29.60 -49.40
CA ILE A 22 -18.29 -29.14 -48.09
C ILE A 22 -17.18 -30.08 -47.65
N LEU A 23 -15.97 -29.64 -47.99
CA LEU A 23 -14.72 -30.14 -47.46
C LEU A 23 -14.68 -29.76 -45.96
N PHE A 24 -15.13 -30.64 -45.07
CA PHE A 24 -14.89 -30.47 -43.65
C PHE A 24 -13.49 -31.03 -43.34
N PRO A 25 -12.49 -30.21 -42.96
CA PRO A 25 -11.25 -30.74 -42.41
C PRO A 25 -11.52 -31.35 -41.04
N ALA A 26 -10.91 -32.50 -40.78
CA ALA A 26 -10.94 -33.19 -39.50
C ALA A 26 -10.49 -32.26 -38.36
N MET A 27 -11.30 -32.13 -37.32
CA MET A 27 -10.94 -31.42 -36.10
C MET A 27 -9.76 -32.14 -35.42
N THR A 28 -8.58 -31.55 -35.46
CA THR A 28 -7.48 -31.88 -34.55
C THR A 28 -7.70 -31.12 -33.23
N PRO A 29 -7.79 -31.80 -32.07
CA PRO A 29 -7.86 -31.11 -30.80
C PRO A 29 -6.43 -30.87 -30.31
N GLN A 30 -5.81 -29.75 -30.67
CA GLN A 30 -4.60 -29.30 -29.99
C GLN A 30 -4.27 -27.82 -30.27
N THR A 31 -5.17 -26.93 -29.86
CA THR A 31 -4.78 -25.54 -29.56
C THR A 31 -4.18 -25.54 -28.16
N GLN A 32 -2.91 -25.92 -28.06
CA GLN A 32 -2.11 -25.63 -26.88
C GLN A 32 -1.93 -24.11 -26.82
N TRP A 33 -2.61 -23.47 -25.87
CA TRP A 33 -2.26 -22.12 -25.46
C TRP A 33 -0.88 -22.20 -24.82
N VAL A 34 0.17 -22.01 -25.60
CA VAL A 34 1.50 -21.71 -25.06
C VAL A 34 1.38 -20.32 -24.44
N GLY A 35 1.00 -20.32 -23.17
CA GLY A 35 1.06 -19.16 -22.30
C GLY A 35 2.51 -18.79 -22.10
N GLU A 36 3.12 -18.19 -23.12
CA GLU A 36 4.38 -17.48 -23.01
C GLU A 36 4.10 -16.15 -22.32
N ALA A 37 3.63 -16.27 -21.06
CA ALA A 37 3.67 -15.19 -20.10
C ALA A 37 5.15 -14.94 -19.85
N ALA A 38 5.74 -14.10 -20.70
CA ALA A 38 7.02 -13.47 -20.49
C ALA A 38 7.09 -13.07 -19.01
N GLN A 39 7.89 -13.82 -18.26
CA GLN A 39 8.22 -13.55 -16.87
C GLN A 39 9.06 -12.28 -16.88
N ARG A 40 8.38 -11.15 -17.07
CA ARG A 40 8.96 -9.86 -16.73
C ARG A 40 9.34 -9.99 -15.26
N PRO A 41 10.61 -9.81 -14.88
CA PRO A 41 10.98 -9.80 -13.47
C PRO A 41 10.09 -8.75 -12.81
N ARG A 42 9.16 -9.20 -11.98
CA ARG A 42 8.30 -8.33 -11.19
C ARG A 42 9.29 -7.44 -10.43
N PRO A 43 9.28 -6.11 -10.61
CA PRO A 43 10.24 -5.25 -9.94
C PRO A 43 10.17 -5.58 -8.45
N ALA A 44 11.32 -5.91 -7.87
CA ALA A 44 11.43 -6.33 -6.48
C ALA A 44 10.54 -5.41 -5.65
N ARG A 45 9.51 -5.99 -5.03
CA ARG A 45 8.49 -5.26 -4.27
C ARG A 45 9.24 -4.69 -3.08
N ARG A 46 9.76 -3.46 -3.22
CA ARG A 46 10.44 -2.74 -2.14
C ARG A 46 9.53 -2.83 -0.92
N PRO A 47 10.06 -3.09 0.28
CA PRO A 47 9.23 -3.23 1.47
C PRO A 47 8.44 -1.93 1.64
N ALA A 48 7.17 -1.99 1.26
CA ALA A 48 6.26 -0.87 1.43
C ALA A 48 5.89 -0.87 2.91
N LEU A 49 6.07 0.28 3.57
CA LEU A 49 5.56 0.47 4.92
C LEU A 49 4.07 0.11 4.96
N SER A 50 3.65 -0.58 6.00
CA SER A 50 2.22 -0.75 6.26
C SER A 50 1.59 0.61 6.52
N ALA A 51 0.27 0.73 6.31
CA ALA A 51 -0.44 1.98 6.56
C ALA A 51 -0.28 2.45 8.01
N GLN A 52 -0.22 1.51 8.96
CA GLN A 52 0.03 1.78 10.37
C GLN A 52 1.45 2.31 10.59
N GLN A 53 2.48 1.63 10.07
CA GLN A 53 3.86 2.09 10.21
C GLN A 53 4.10 3.47 9.61
N LEU A 54 3.45 3.75 8.47
CA LEU A 54 3.51 5.06 7.84
C LEU A 54 2.87 6.13 8.74
N LEU A 55 1.76 5.81 9.39
CA LEU A 55 1.12 6.69 10.38
C LEU A 55 2.00 6.90 11.61
N ASP A 56 2.63 5.83 12.13
CA ASP A 56 3.51 5.90 13.30
C ASP A 56 4.72 6.81 13.03
N VAL A 57 5.30 6.73 11.82
CA VAL A 57 6.37 7.63 11.37
C VAL A 57 5.90 9.08 11.33
N GLU A 58 4.75 9.35 10.71
CA GLU A 58 4.20 10.71 10.64
C GLU A 58 3.84 11.28 12.00
N LEU A 59 3.36 10.43 12.91
CA LEU A 59 3.07 10.79 14.29
C LEU A 59 4.37 11.15 15.03
N GLY A 60 5.43 10.36 14.85
CA GLY A 60 6.75 10.65 15.40
C GLY A 60 7.30 11.99 14.91
N LEU A 61 7.28 12.23 13.60
CA LEU A 61 7.72 13.50 13.00
C LEU A 61 6.85 14.68 13.47
N PHE A 62 5.54 14.47 13.62
CA PHE A 62 4.66 15.48 14.19
C PHE A 62 5.06 15.85 15.62
N LEU A 63 5.32 14.87 16.50
CA LEU A 63 5.78 15.11 17.87
C LEU A 63 7.09 15.90 17.90
N VAL A 64 8.07 15.52 17.06
CA VAL A 64 9.34 16.26 16.94
C VAL A 64 9.07 17.69 16.48
N SER A 65 8.18 17.92 15.51
CA SER A 65 7.86 19.28 15.05
C SER A 65 7.25 20.17 16.14
N GLN A 66 6.39 19.60 17.00
CA GLN A 66 5.69 20.35 18.05
C GLN A 66 6.56 20.58 19.29
N LEU A 67 7.43 19.63 19.62
CA LEU A 67 8.27 19.67 20.82
C LEU A 67 9.64 20.27 20.54
N LEU A 68 10.15 20.09 19.31
CA LEU A 68 11.52 20.37 18.86
C LEU A 68 11.58 20.80 17.38
N PRO A 69 11.07 21.99 17.03
CA PRO A 69 10.98 22.41 15.62
C PRO A 69 12.33 22.54 14.90
N THR A 70 13.45 22.56 15.64
CA THR A 70 14.82 22.67 15.10
C THR A 70 15.60 21.35 15.13
N ALA A 71 15.01 20.27 15.64
CA ALA A 71 15.69 18.99 15.76
C ALA A 71 15.58 18.15 14.48
N SER A 72 16.53 17.23 14.30
CA SER A 72 16.47 16.24 13.24
C SER A 72 15.35 15.21 13.49
N PRO A 73 14.84 14.54 12.44
CA PRO A 73 13.94 13.41 12.58
C PRO A 73 14.50 12.28 13.46
N ASP A 74 15.82 12.13 13.55
CA ASP A 74 16.49 11.12 14.37
C ASP A 74 16.41 11.41 15.88
N ALA A 75 15.93 12.59 16.29
CA ALA A 75 15.80 12.95 17.71
C ALA A 75 14.63 12.25 18.43
N LEU A 76 13.72 11.58 17.68
CA LEU A 76 12.53 10.96 18.28
C LEU A 76 12.83 9.89 19.35
N PRO A 77 13.72 8.91 19.14
CA PRO A 77 13.99 7.87 20.14
C PRO A 77 14.55 8.46 21.43
N SER A 78 15.37 9.52 21.33
CA SER A 78 15.88 10.26 22.49
C SER A 78 14.77 11.01 23.22
N LEU A 79 13.75 11.50 22.51
CA LEU A 79 12.59 12.18 23.09
C LEU A 79 11.63 11.21 23.79
N LEU A 80 11.42 10.02 23.20
CA LEU A 80 10.53 9.00 23.75
C LEU A 80 11.14 8.29 24.97
N ASN A 81 12.45 8.10 25.01
CA ASN A 81 13.14 7.48 26.15
C ASN A 81 13.33 8.47 27.31
N GLU A 82 12.71 8.17 28.44
CA GLU A 82 12.81 8.97 29.68
C GLU A 82 14.22 8.94 30.30
N SER A 83 15.02 7.91 29.99
CA SER A 83 16.36 7.71 30.54
C SER A 83 17.42 8.68 29.99
N ASN A 84 17.17 9.31 28.84
CA ASN A 84 18.08 10.28 28.25
C ASN A 84 17.84 11.67 28.86
N GLY A 85 18.20 11.82 30.14
CA GLY A 85 17.99 13.03 30.93
C GLY A 85 18.55 14.32 30.30
N SER A 86 19.52 14.23 29.39
CA SER A 86 20.11 15.41 28.73
C SER A 86 19.13 16.23 27.89
N PHE A 87 18.02 15.61 27.45
CA PHE A 87 17.03 16.24 26.58
C PHE A 87 15.86 16.86 27.37
N LEU A 88 15.54 16.28 28.54
CA LEU A 88 14.54 16.77 29.48
C LEU A 88 15.09 17.90 30.38
N GLU A 89 16.39 17.95 30.62
CA GLU A 89 17.01 18.94 31.52
C GLU A 89 17.01 20.39 31.00
N ARG A 90 16.71 20.64 29.71
CA ARG A 90 16.93 21.97 29.10
C ARG A 90 15.72 22.67 28.49
N ARG A 91 14.52 22.10 28.50
CA ARG A 91 13.30 22.80 28.04
C ARG A 91 12.23 22.80 29.11
N THR A 92 11.88 23.99 29.62
CA THR A 92 10.63 24.23 30.34
C THR A 92 9.46 24.02 29.37
N TRP A 93 9.04 22.77 29.20
CA TRP A 93 7.89 22.45 28.39
C TRP A 93 6.61 22.95 29.04
N THR A 94 5.68 23.39 28.21
CA THR A 94 4.33 23.75 28.68
C THR A 94 3.55 22.49 29.10
N PRO A 95 2.53 22.61 29.97
CA PRO A 95 1.68 21.48 30.34
C PRO A 95 1.02 20.79 29.13
N ARG A 96 0.75 21.55 28.06
CA ARG A 96 0.25 21.00 26.80
C ARG A 96 1.28 20.11 26.11
N GLN A 97 2.55 20.53 26.09
CA GLN A 97 3.64 19.75 25.53
C GLN A 97 3.93 18.48 26.35
N HIS A 98 3.81 18.54 27.68
CA HIS A 98 3.90 17.34 28.54
C HIS A 98 2.80 16.32 28.21
N LYS A 99 1.55 16.77 28.10
CA LYS A 99 0.43 15.90 27.70
C LYS A 99 0.66 15.29 26.33
N LEU A 100 1.13 16.10 25.38
CA LEU A 100 1.45 15.66 24.03
C LEU A 100 2.51 14.57 24.03
N LEU A 101 3.61 14.77 24.78
CA LEU A 101 4.68 13.79 24.86
C LEU A 101 4.24 12.49 25.54
N ASN A 102 3.53 12.57 26.67
CA ASN A 102 3.10 11.38 27.40
C ASN A 102 2.18 10.50 26.54
N ARG A 103 1.27 11.12 25.77
CA ARG A 103 0.45 10.40 24.80
C ARG A 103 1.28 9.85 23.64
N GLY A 104 2.22 10.64 23.12
CA GLY A 104 3.17 10.19 22.10
C GLY A 104 3.96 8.96 22.55
N ARG A 105 4.45 8.92 23.79
CA ARG A 105 5.15 7.77 24.38
C ARG A 105 4.27 6.53 24.46
N ALA A 106 3.01 6.67 24.84
CA ALA A 106 2.08 5.55 24.90
C ALA A 106 1.79 4.97 23.50
N LEU A 107 1.55 5.82 22.50
CA LEU A 107 1.23 5.40 21.13
C LEU A 107 2.46 4.82 20.40
N LEU A 108 3.62 5.42 20.60
CA LEU A 108 4.86 5.09 19.90
C LEU A 108 5.79 4.20 20.74
N ALA A 109 5.26 3.54 21.78
CA ALA A 109 6.04 2.66 22.66
C ALA A 109 6.81 1.59 21.87
N HIS A 110 6.24 1.11 20.77
CA HIS A 110 6.82 0.07 19.92
C HIS A 110 7.97 0.54 19.01
N ILE A 111 8.16 1.85 18.83
CA ILE A 111 9.24 2.44 18.02
C ILE A 111 10.28 3.22 18.84
N GLN A 112 10.30 3.01 20.16
CA GLN A 112 11.29 3.63 21.06
C GLN A 112 12.73 3.20 20.77
N GLN A 113 12.92 2.05 20.11
CA GLN A 113 14.23 1.55 19.74
C GLN A 113 14.79 2.36 18.55
N PRO A 114 15.99 2.96 18.68
CA PRO A 114 16.58 3.78 17.62
C PRO A 114 16.72 3.04 16.28
N ASN A 115 17.09 1.76 16.31
CA ASN A 115 17.25 0.95 15.10
C ASN A 115 15.93 0.77 14.34
N VAL A 116 14.83 0.57 15.06
CA VAL A 116 13.49 0.44 14.47
C VAL A 116 13.06 1.77 13.86
N TRP A 117 13.26 2.87 14.59
CA TRP A 117 12.95 4.20 14.10
C TRP A 117 13.71 4.56 12.81
N HIS A 118 15.03 4.34 12.80
CA HIS A 118 15.84 4.59 11.62
C HIS A 118 15.38 3.74 10.44
N ALA A 119 15.19 2.42 10.63
CA ALA A 119 14.70 1.55 9.55
C ALA A 119 13.35 2.01 8.98
N LEU A 120 12.45 2.52 9.82
CA LEU A 120 11.17 3.10 9.40
C LEU A 120 11.35 4.42 8.64
N LEU A 121 12.27 5.29 9.07
CA LEU A 121 12.62 6.52 8.35
C LEU A 121 13.21 6.23 6.97
N ASP A 122 14.11 5.26 6.88
CA ASP A 122 14.69 4.79 5.61
C ASP A 122 13.59 4.32 4.65
N ALA A 123 12.67 3.49 5.14
CA ALA A 123 11.55 3.00 4.35
C ALA A 123 10.57 4.13 3.98
N TYR A 124 10.36 5.11 4.87
CA TYR A 124 9.52 6.27 4.63
C TYR A 124 10.09 7.16 3.53
N ALA A 125 11.40 7.47 3.58
CA ALA A 125 12.08 8.26 2.55
C ALA A 125 12.03 7.59 1.16
N ASN A 126 11.99 6.26 1.11
CA ASN A 126 11.84 5.49 -0.13
C ASN A 126 10.38 5.30 -0.59
N THR A 127 9.40 5.72 0.21
CA THR A 127 7.97 5.63 -0.12
C THR A 127 7.61 6.67 -1.18
N PRO A 128 6.64 6.41 -2.10
CA PRO A 128 6.22 7.40 -3.07
C PRO A 128 5.78 8.72 -2.42
N ASP A 129 6.26 9.84 -2.96
CA ASP A 129 6.03 11.20 -2.45
C ASP A 129 4.56 11.53 -2.15
N ARG A 130 3.67 10.98 -2.98
CA ARG A 130 2.21 11.14 -2.88
C ARG A 130 1.57 10.49 -1.64
N LEU A 131 2.31 9.66 -0.90
CA LEU A 131 1.82 8.97 0.30
C LEU A 131 2.38 9.57 1.60
N GLN A 132 3.42 10.41 1.49
CA GLN A 132 4.12 11.00 2.63
C GLN A 132 3.49 12.34 3.03
N ALA A 133 3.11 12.50 4.30
CA ALA A 133 2.74 13.81 4.86
C ALA A 133 3.93 14.74 5.15
N TYR A 134 5.14 14.20 5.28
CA TYR A 134 6.37 14.96 5.54
C TYR A 134 7.39 14.73 4.44
N ASP A 135 8.10 15.78 4.07
CA ASP A 135 9.30 15.72 3.26
C ASP A 135 10.52 15.60 4.18
N ILE A 136 11.44 14.68 3.88
CA ILE A 136 12.65 14.45 4.67
C ILE A 136 13.85 14.68 3.76
N SER A 137 14.77 15.54 4.20
CA SER A 137 16.01 15.79 3.48
C SER A 137 16.85 14.52 3.35
N THR A 138 17.60 14.38 2.25
CA THR A 138 18.42 13.19 1.97
C THR A 138 19.47 12.91 3.04
N ASP A 139 19.95 13.96 3.71
CA ASP A 139 20.91 13.91 4.82
C ASP A 139 20.24 13.73 6.20
N ARG A 140 18.90 13.62 6.26
CA ARG A 140 18.09 13.56 7.49
C ARG A 140 18.34 14.70 8.47
N SER A 141 18.90 15.82 8.01
CA SER A 141 19.13 16.96 8.91
C SER A 141 17.84 17.72 9.21
N ARG A 142 16.87 17.66 8.29
CA ARG A 142 15.63 18.44 8.32
C ARG A 142 14.47 17.65 7.77
N PHE A 143 13.27 18.02 8.22
CA PHE A 143 12.01 17.54 7.69
C PHE A 143 10.99 18.67 7.67
N LYS A 144 10.00 18.61 6.77
CA LYS A 144 8.96 19.65 6.63
C LYS A 144 7.60 19.03 6.30
N GLU A 145 6.54 19.56 6.91
CA GLU A 145 5.16 19.19 6.58
C GLU A 145 4.80 19.58 5.13
N LYS A 146 4.24 18.63 4.36
CA LYS A 146 3.71 18.88 3.01
C LYS A 146 2.33 19.54 3.09
N GLN A 147 2.16 20.68 2.44
CA GLN A 147 0.94 21.49 2.45
C GLN A 147 -0.07 21.10 1.36
N VAL A 148 -0.26 19.81 1.09
CA VAL A 148 -1.31 19.36 0.15
C VAL A 148 -2.53 18.82 0.91
N GLY A 149 -3.73 19.14 0.42
CA GLY A 149 -4.99 19.05 1.19
C GLY A 149 -5.31 17.69 1.83
N PHE A 150 -4.86 16.58 1.23
CA PHE A 150 -5.06 15.24 1.79
C PHE A 150 -4.29 15.01 3.10
N PHE A 151 -3.09 15.58 3.24
CA PHE A 151 -2.26 15.39 4.44
C PHE A 151 -2.67 16.31 5.58
N ARG A 152 -3.37 17.42 5.31
CA ARG A 152 -3.98 18.25 6.36
C ARG A 152 -4.99 17.46 7.19
N ASN A 153 -5.83 16.64 6.55
CA ASN A 153 -6.78 15.79 7.27
C ASN A 153 -6.08 14.74 8.14
N ARG A 154 -4.98 14.14 7.65
CA ARG A 154 -4.18 13.18 8.43
C ARG A 154 -3.46 13.84 9.61
N ILE A 155 -2.92 15.05 9.43
CA ILE A 155 -2.27 15.80 10.52
C ILE A 155 -3.30 16.32 11.53
N LEU A 156 -4.50 16.70 11.10
CA LEU A 156 -5.61 17.00 12.00
C LEU A 156 -6.01 15.78 12.83
N MET A 157 -6.06 14.59 12.23
CA MET A 157 -6.29 13.35 12.95
C MET A 157 -5.17 13.08 13.97
N LEU A 158 -3.89 13.22 13.59
CA LEU A 158 -2.76 13.08 14.52
C LEU A 158 -2.88 14.06 15.70
N LYS A 159 -3.26 15.32 15.42
CA LYS A 159 -3.53 16.32 16.46
C LYS A 159 -4.65 15.90 17.40
N GLN A 160 -5.70 15.24 16.92
CA GLN A 160 -6.79 14.73 17.76
C GLN A 160 -6.36 13.51 18.59
N THR A 161 -5.50 12.63 18.06
CA THR A 161 -5.03 11.45 18.79
C THR A 161 -4.15 11.84 19.98
N VAL A 162 -3.39 12.94 19.86
CA VAL A 162 -2.44 13.36 20.89
C VAL A 162 -2.88 14.63 21.66
N GLY A 163 -3.86 15.40 21.17
CA GLY A 163 -4.42 16.60 21.82
C GLY A 163 -5.59 16.30 22.74
#